data_AF-A0A662H706-F1
#
_entry.id   AF-A0A662H706-F1
#
_cell.length_a   1.000
_cell.length_b   1.000
_cell.length_c   1.000
_cell.angle_alpha   90.00
_cell.angle_beta   90.00
_cell.angle_gamma   90.00
#
_symmetry.space_group_name_H-M   'P 1'
#
loop_
_entity.id
_entity.type
_entity.pdbx_description
1 polymer ?
#
loop_
_entity_poly.entity_id
_entity_poly.type
_entity_poly.pdbx_seq_one_letter_code
_entity_poly.pdbx_strand_id
1 'polypeptide(L)'
;MAKLTMTAEPGSTLMIEGKAVVEVVKGKVDVFGCELSEGSVFNIDVCKALPLYVVENAVVNVESGKVWLINRKTIPDEWLHAVEKISNLDKTVKVAVIGGIDVGKSGFITFLTNHLVERGSRVHIIDADVGQNDIGPPTTIALGVTDYKITSLSDVPMYDAVFVGAISPHGIIQRCVS
;
A
#
# COMPACT_ATOMS: atom_id res chain seq x y z
N MET A 1 -25.70 -5.89 -3.72
CA MET A 1 -25.29 -4.46 -3.75
C MET A 1 -24.99 -4.10 -5.20
N ALA A 2 -25.13 -2.83 -5.59
CA ALA A 2 -24.86 -2.43 -6.96
C ALA A 2 -23.35 -2.48 -7.25
N LYS A 3 -22.99 -3.07 -8.39
CA LYS A 3 -21.62 -3.17 -8.89
C LYS A 3 -21.41 -2.05 -9.91
N LEU A 4 -20.42 -1.19 -9.69
CA LEU A 4 -20.07 -0.13 -10.62
C LEU A 4 -18.98 -0.64 -11.56
N THR A 5 -19.23 -0.60 -12.87
CA THR A 5 -18.22 -0.91 -13.89
C THR A 5 -17.62 0.37 -14.41
N MET A 6 -16.29 0.47 -14.35
CA MET A 6 -15.51 1.60 -14.82
C MET A 6 -14.61 1.14 -15.96
N THR A 7 -14.57 1.92 -17.03
CA THR A 7 -13.63 1.73 -18.15
C THR A 7 -12.64 2.88 -18.13
N ALA A 8 -11.36 2.58 -18.26
CA ALA A 8 -10.30 3.59 -18.23
C ALA A 8 -9.22 3.29 -19.27
N GLU A 9 -8.64 4.35 -19.82
CA GLU A 9 -7.61 4.31 -20.86
C GLU A 9 -6.20 4.38 -20.25
N PRO A 10 -5.17 3.84 -20.93
CA PRO A 10 -3.78 3.91 -20.48
C PRO A 10 -3.33 5.34 -20.14
N GLY A 11 -2.53 5.46 -19.09
CA GLY A 11 -2.01 6.76 -18.63
C GLY A 11 -2.94 7.53 -17.68
N SER A 12 -4.16 7.03 -17.46
CA SER A 12 -5.05 7.50 -16.40
C SER A 12 -4.86 6.71 -15.10
N THR A 13 -5.33 7.26 -13.98
CA THR A 13 -5.38 6.58 -12.69
C THR A 13 -6.82 6.57 -12.19
N LEU A 14 -7.33 5.38 -11.90
CA LEU A 14 -8.59 5.19 -11.21
C LEU A 14 -8.34 5.22 -9.69
N MET A 15 -8.88 6.22 -9.01
CA MET A 15 -8.81 6.30 -7.56
C MET A 15 -10.02 5.62 -6.95
N ILE A 16 -9.79 4.71 -6.01
CA ILE A 16 -10.85 4.01 -5.28
C ILE A 16 -10.62 4.21 -3.79
N GLU A 17 -11.62 4.77 -3.09
CA GLU A 17 -11.55 5.10 -1.66
C GLU A 17 -12.67 4.45 -0.87
N GLY A 18 -12.28 3.96 0.32
CA GLY A 18 -13.18 3.36 1.29
C GLY A 18 -13.39 1.88 1.05
N LYS A 19 -14.24 1.27 1.88
CA LYS A 19 -14.48 -0.17 1.84
C LYS A 19 -15.02 -0.61 0.48
N ALA A 20 -14.19 -1.26 -0.30
CA ALA A 20 -14.50 -1.67 -1.67
C ALA A 20 -13.91 -3.03 -2.01
N VAL A 21 -14.61 -3.79 -2.84
CA VAL A 21 -14.06 -4.98 -3.52
C VAL A 21 -13.83 -4.60 -4.97
N VAL A 22 -12.62 -4.82 -5.46
CA VAL A 22 -12.20 -4.42 -6.79
C VAL A 22 -11.82 -5.65 -7.60
N GLU A 23 -12.36 -5.74 -8.81
CA GLU A 23 -12.08 -6.82 -9.75
C GLU A 23 -11.61 -6.22 -11.08
N VAL A 24 -10.46 -6.66 -11.56
CA VAL A 24 -9.97 -6.34 -12.90
C VAL A 24 -10.60 -7.32 -13.88
N VAL A 25 -11.62 -6.87 -14.62
CA VAL A 25 -12.36 -7.70 -15.58
C VAL A 25 -11.59 -7.88 -16.87
N LYS A 26 -10.85 -6.84 -17.28
CA LYS A 26 -10.06 -6.85 -18.52
C LYS A 26 -8.93 -5.84 -18.40
N GLY A 27 -7.82 -6.13 -19.07
CA GLY A 27 -6.67 -5.23 -19.16
C GLY A 27 -5.69 -5.42 -18.01
N LYS A 28 -4.89 -4.37 -17.78
CA LYS A 28 -3.80 -4.39 -16.81
C LYS A 28 -3.72 -3.06 -16.08
N VAL A 29 -3.70 -3.13 -14.75
CA VAL A 29 -3.55 -1.98 -13.85
C VAL A 29 -2.36 -2.19 -12.93
N ASP A 30 -1.78 -1.11 -12.43
CA ASP A 30 -0.74 -1.10 -11.42
C ASP A 30 -1.24 -0.42 -10.15
N VAL A 31 -1.09 -1.09 -9.01
CA VAL A 31 -1.37 -0.55 -7.69
C VAL A 31 -0.08 -0.51 -6.90
N PHE A 32 0.49 0.68 -6.74
CA PHE A 32 1.76 0.87 -6.03
C PHE A 32 2.88 -0.09 -6.51
N GLY A 33 3.06 -0.30 -7.81
CA GLY A 33 4.07 -1.23 -8.34
C GLY A 33 3.64 -2.71 -8.35
N CYS A 34 2.43 -3.03 -7.89
CA CYS A 34 1.79 -4.34 -8.03
C CYS A 34 0.92 -4.36 -9.29
N GLU A 35 1.40 -5.05 -10.32
CA GLU A 35 0.65 -5.22 -11.56
C GLU A 35 -0.44 -6.29 -11.40
N LEU A 36 -1.67 -5.91 -11.69
CA LEU A 36 -2.86 -6.75 -11.61
C LEU A 36 -3.47 -6.89 -13.01
N SER A 37 -3.67 -8.13 -13.44
CA SER A 37 -4.26 -8.49 -14.73
C SER A 37 -5.70 -8.96 -14.59
N GLU A 38 -6.34 -9.25 -15.73
CA GLU A 38 -7.67 -9.88 -15.81
C GLU A 38 -7.84 -11.06 -14.82
N GLY A 39 -8.95 -11.03 -14.08
CA GLY A 39 -9.29 -12.00 -13.04
C GLY A 39 -8.79 -11.66 -11.64
N SER A 40 -7.95 -10.63 -11.48
CA SER A 40 -7.44 -10.21 -10.17
C SER A 40 -8.56 -9.57 -9.33
N VAL A 41 -8.69 -10.00 -8.08
CA VAL A 41 -9.64 -9.46 -7.10
C VAL A 41 -8.90 -9.08 -5.83
N PHE A 42 -9.16 -7.89 -5.30
CA PHE A 42 -8.57 -7.41 -4.06
C PHE A 42 -9.54 -6.49 -3.31
N ASN A 43 -9.24 -6.24 -2.03
CA ASN A 43 -10.07 -5.43 -1.15
C ASN A 43 -9.37 -4.11 -0.83
N ILE A 44 -10.19 -3.08 -0.58
CA ILE A 44 -9.74 -1.80 -0.06
C ILE A 44 -10.45 -1.61 1.27
N ASP A 45 -9.67 -1.29 2.30
CA ASP A 45 -10.18 -1.08 3.65
C ASP A 45 -10.82 0.30 3.84
N VAL A 46 -11.56 0.44 4.96
CA VAL A 46 -12.15 1.71 5.37
C VAL A 46 -11.04 2.76 5.54
N CYS A 47 -11.29 3.99 5.10
CA CYS A 47 -10.33 5.10 5.17
C CYS A 47 -9.01 4.89 4.39
N LYS A 48 -8.96 3.93 3.46
CA LYS A 48 -7.84 3.80 2.50
C LYS A 48 -8.28 4.24 1.12
N ALA A 49 -7.33 4.78 0.36
CA ALA A 49 -7.49 5.10 -1.05
C ALA A 49 -6.34 4.47 -1.83
N LEU A 50 -6.66 3.68 -2.86
CA LEU A 50 -5.65 3.06 -3.73
C LEU A 50 -5.67 3.70 -5.13
N PRO A 51 -4.49 4.09 -5.67
CA PRO A 51 -4.35 4.52 -7.05
C PRO A 51 -4.16 3.31 -7.96
N LEU A 52 -5.15 3.02 -8.82
CA LEU A 52 -5.02 2.03 -9.87
C LEU A 52 -4.56 2.75 -11.14
N TYR A 53 -3.26 2.77 -11.40
CA TYR A 53 -2.71 3.30 -12.63
C TYR A 53 -3.01 2.35 -13.80
N VAL A 54 -3.56 2.86 -14.88
CA VAL A 54 -3.98 2.05 -16.02
C VAL A 54 -2.80 1.88 -16.97
N VAL A 55 -2.29 0.65 -17.07
CA VAL A 55 -1.16 0.29 -17.95
C VAL A 55 -1.67 -0.04 -19.35
N GLU A 56 -2.77 -0.80 -19.42
CA GLU A 56 -3.48 -1.15 -20.65
C GLU A 56 -4.97 -0.87 -20.48
N ASN A 57 -5.71 -0.65 -21.56
CA ASN A 57 -7.16 -0.40 -21.52
C ASN A 57 -7.85 -1.38 -20.56
N ALA A 58 -8.41 -0.85 -19.47
CA ALA A 58 -8.88 -1.66 -18.37
C ALA A 58 -10.38 -1.48 -18.13
N VAL A 59 -11.03 -2.58 -17.80
CA VAL A 59 -12.40 -2.60 -17.28
C VAL A 59 -12.31 -3.10 -15.85
N VAL A 60 -12.69 -2.25 -14.90
CA VAL A 60 -12.60 -2.51 -13.47
C VAL A 60 -13.99 -2.46 -12.88
N ASN A 61 -14.35 -3.51 -12.17
CA ASN A 61 -15.56 -3.57 -11.37
C ASN A 61 -15.24 -3.18 -9.94
N VAL A 62 -16.08 -2.31 -9.37
CA VAL A 62 -15.96 -1.86 -8.00
C VAL A 62 -17.28 -2.09 -7.28
N GLU A 63 -17.23 -2.85 -6.18
CA GLU A 63 -18.36 -3.04 -5.28
C GLU A 63 -18.15 -2.20 -4.02
N SER A 64 -19.05 -1.24 -3.77
CA SER A 64 -18.94 -0.25 -2.69
C SER A 64 -17.74 0.72 -2.86
N GLY A 65 -17.65 1.75 -2.00
CA GLY A 65 -16.61 2.77 -2.07
C GLY A 65 -16.90 3.92 -3.04
N LYS A 66 -16.00 4.90 -3.04
CA LYS A 66 -16.02 6.05 -3.96
C LYS A 66 -15.00 5.83 -5.05
N VAL A 67 -15.35 6.15 -6.28
CA VAL A 67 -14.47 6.01 -7.43
C VAL A 67 -14.43 7.30 -8.22
N TRP A 68 -13.24 7.73 -8.62
CA TRP A 68 -13.07 8.85 -9.54
C TRP A 68 -11.84 8.64 -10.42
N LEU A 69 -11.90 9.20 -11.63
CA LEU A 69 -10.83 9.08 -12.62
C LEU A 69 -9.96 10.34 -12.60
N ILE A 70 -8.65 10.13 -12.67
CA ILE A 70 -7.66 11.19 -12.86
C ILE A 70 -6.88 10.89 -14.14
N ASN A 71 -6.93 11.78 -15.13
CA ASN A 71 -6.27 11.59 -16.44
C ASN A 71 -4.76 11.87 -16.41
N ARG A 72 -4.06 11.31 -15.41
CA ARG A 72 -2.61 11.32 -15.29
C ARG A 72 -2.15 10.23 -14.32
N LYS A 73 -0.84 9.96 -14.30
CA LYS A 73 -0.18 9.24 -13.21
C LYS A 73 -0.27 10.07 -11.92
N THR A 74 -0.64 9.44 -10.81
CA THR A 74 -0.76 10.08 -9.50
C THR A 74 0.44 9.83 -8.59
N ILE A 75 1.15 8.71 -8.79
CA ILE A 75 2.38 8.39 -8.06
C ILE A 75 3.54 9.22 -8.65
N PRO A 76 4.23 10.05 -7.84
CA PRO A 76 5.35 10.87 -8.30
C PRO A 76 6.56 10.02 -8.72
N ASP A 77 7.31 10.49 -9.71
CA ASP A 77 8.53 9.81 -10.18
C ASP A 77 9.66 9.83 -9.13
N GLU A 78 9.60 10.77 -8.18
CA GLU A 78 10.52 10.83 -7.04
C GLU A 78 10.47 9.57 -6.17
N TRP A 79 9.32 8.89 -6.10
CA TRP A 79 9.20 7.62 -5.40
C TRP A 79 10.05 6.54 -6.07
N LEU A 80 10.05 6.50 -7.41
CA LEU A 80 10.91 5.60 -8.17
C LEU A 80 12.39 5.95 -7.98
N HIS A 81 12.74 7.24 -7.95
CA HIS A 81 14.12 7.65 -7.64
C HIS A 81 14.57 7.20 -6.24
N ALA A 82 13.68 7.22 -5.24
CA ALA A 82 13.99 6.72 -3.91
C ALA A 82 14.20 5.19 -3.93
N VAL A 83 13.36 4.46 -4.66
CA VAL A 83 13.51 3.00 -4.89
C VAL A 83 14.87 2.69 -5.52
N GLU A 84 15.26 3.38 -6.59
CA GLU A 84 16.56 3.16 -7.25
C GLU A 84 17.72 3.45 -6.27
N LYS A 85 17.65 4.54 -5.50
CA LYS A 85 18.70 4.85 -4.53
C LYS A 85 18.84 3.79 -3.45
N ILE A 86 17.72 3.27 -2.94
CA ILE A 86 17.72 2.27 -1.86
C ILE A 86 18.18 0.90 -2.38
N SER A 87 17.70 0.49 -3.56
CA SER A 87 18.02 -0.81 -4.15
C SER A 87 19.47 -0.94 -4.63
N ASN A 88 20.14 0.16 -4.95
CA ASN A 88 21.56 0.18 -5.34
C ASN A 88 22.54 0.17 -4.15
N LEU A 89 22.06 0.06 -2.91
CA LEU A 89 22.93 -0.07 -1.75
C LEU A 89 23.33 -1.53 -1.57
N ASP A 90 24.63 -1.82 -1.56
CA ASP A 90 25.21 -3.19 -1.53
C ASP A 90 24.93 -4.00 -0.24
N LYS A 91 24.15 -3.45 0.70
CA LYS A 91 23.89 -4.07 2.00
C LYS A 91 22.43 -3.93 2.39
N THR A 92 21.97 -4.79 3.28
CA THR A 92 20.68 -4.61 3.97
C THR A 92 20.65 -3.24 4.64
N VAL A 93 19.66 -2.43 4.28
CA VAL A 93 19.48 -1.08 4.81
C VAL A 93 18.21 -0.98 5.64
N LYS A 94 18.25 -0.11 6.65
CA LYS A 94 17.08 0.28 7.43
C LYS A 94 16.61 1.63 6.92
N VAL A 95 15.36 1.72 6.52
CA VAL A 95 14.75 2.94 5.99
C VAL A 95 13.65 3.38 6.93
N ALA A 96 13.74 4.62 7.42
CA ALA A 96 12.69 5.26 8.19
C ALA A 96 11.90 6.20 7.28
N VAL A 97 10.58 6.01 7.20
CA VAL A 97 9.66 6.88 6.44
C VAL A 97 8.94 7.78 7.43
N ILE A 98 9.16 9.10 7.32
CA ILE A 98 8.66 10.09 8.27
C ILE A 98 7.84 11.15 7.52
N GLY A 99 6.71 11.56 8.11
CA GLY A 99 5.83 12.58 7.54
C GLY A 99 4.54 12.74 8.35
N GLY A 100 3.75 13.76 7.99
CA GLY A 100 2.46 14.05 8.65
C GLY A 100 1.41 12.93 8.49
N ILE A 101 0.24 13.13 9.10
CA ILE A 101 -0.91 12.23 8.93
C ILE A 101 -1.41 12.34 7.48
N ASP A 102 -1.71 11.19 6.87
CA ASP A 102 -2.32 11.09 5.53
C ASP A 102 -1.55 11.77 4.37
N VAL A 103 -0.21 11.82 4.47
CA VAL A 103 0.66 12.34 3.40
C VAL A 103 1.13 11.26 2.41
N GLY A 104 0.55 10.06 2.47
CA GLY A 104 0.91 8.94 1.58
C GLY A 104 2.06 8.05 2.07
N LYS A 105 2.42 8.07 3.37
CA LYS A 105 3.50 7.24 3.94
C LYS A 105 3.25 5.74 3.70
N SER A 106 2.09 5.22 4.08
CA SER A 106 1.76 3.80 3.88
C SER A 106 1.81 3.43 2.40
N GLY A 107 1.26 4.28 1.52
CA GLY A 107 1.34 4.08 0.07
C GLY A 107 2.79 4.04 -0.44
N PHE A 108 3.67 4.90 0.07
CA PHE A 108 5.10 4.88 -0.28
C PHE A 108 5.79 3.61 0.21
N ILE A 109 5.48 3.15 1.41
CA ILE A 109 6.04 1.90 1.95
C ILE A 109 5.56 0.71 1.11
N THR A 110 4.28 0.65 0.74
CA THR A 110 3.74 -0.37 -0.19
C THR A 110 4.47 -0.33 -1.53
N PHE A 111 4.62 0.86 -2.12
CA PHE A 111 5.33 1.06 -3.39
C PHE A 111 6.79 0.60 -3.32
N LEU A 112 7.52 1.06 -2.29
CA LEU A 112 8.90 0.66 -2.05
C LEU A 112 9.02 -0.86 -1.87
N THR A 113 8.11 -1.46 -1.10
CA THR A 113 8.08 -2.91 -0.84
C THR A 113 7.94 -3.69 -2.14
N ASN A 114 6.96 -3.34 -2.98
CA ASN A 114 6.70 -4.04 -4.23
C ASN A 114 7.89 -4.01 -5.19
N HIS A 115 8.57 -2.87 -5.30
CA HIS A 115 9.75 -2.73 -6.15
C HIS A 115 11.02 -3.38 -5.58
N LEU A 116 11.15 -3.53 -4.26
CA LEU A 116 12.25 -4.27 -3.65
C LEU A 116 12.04 -5.79 -3.78
N VAL A 117 10.80 -6.25 -3.58
CA VAL A 117 10.40 -7.64 -3.79
C VAL A 117 10.59 -8.06 -5.24
N GLU A 118 10.24 -7.21 -6.21
CA GLU A 118 10.48 -7.46 -7.63
C GLU A 118 11.96 -7.72 -7.97
N ARG A 119 12.88 -7.13 -7.18
CA ARG A 119 14.33 -7.36 -7.28
C ARG A 119 14.81 -8.57 -6.45
N GLY A 120 13.90 -9.40 -5.96
CA GLY A 120 14.21 -10.60 -5.17
C GLY A 120 14.51 -10.33 -3.70
N SER A 121 14.21 -9.14 -3.17
CA SER A 121 14.42 -8.86 -1.74
C SER A 121 13.28 -9.39 -0.88
N ARG A 122 13.62 -9.95 0.28
CA ARG A 122 12.67 -10.17 1.38
C ARG A 122 12.60 -8.93 2.25
N VAL A 123 11.44 -8.27 2.29
CA VAL A 123 11.26 -6.97 2.96
C VAL A 123 10.67 -7.18 4.35
N HIS A 124 11.25 -6.50 5.34
CA HIS A 124 10.80 -6.48 6.73
C HIS A 124 10.25 -5.07 7.02
N ILE A 125 9.00 -4.99 7.45
CA ILE A 125 8.27 -3.74 7.67
C ILE A 125 7.93 -3.65 9.14
N ILE A 126 8.36 -2.56 9.79
CA ILE A 126 7.98 -2.25 11.16
C ILE A 126 6.89 -1.19 11.10
N ASP A 127 5.66 -1.57 11.43
CA ASP A 127 4.58 -0.64 11.64
C ASP A 127 4.59 -0.16 13.10
N ALA A 128 5.08 1.06 13.28
CA ALA A 128 5.16 1.73 14.57
C ALA A 128 4.01 2.74 14.79
N ASP A 129 3.02 2.81 13.90
CA ASP A 129 1.84 3.65 14.09
C ASP A 129 0.82 2.93 14.98
N VAL A 130 1.00 3.08 16.29
CA VAL A 130 0.13 2.45 17.30
C VAL A 130 -1.36 2.87 17.20
N GLY A 131 -1.65 3.99 16.53
CA GLY A 131 -3.00 4.52 16.35
C GLY A 131 -3.69 4.05 15.07
N GLN A 132 -2.92 3.79 14.01
CA GLN A 132 -3.40 3.35 12.70
C GLN A 132 -2.54 2.22 12.13
N ASN A 133 -2.36 1.16 12.94
CA ASN A 133 -1.56 0.01 12.56
C ASN A 133 -2.25 -0.76 11.43
N ASP A 134 -1.53 -0.94 10.32
CA ASP A 134 -1.97 -1.64 9.13
C ASP A 134 -1.66 -3.14 9.17
N ILE A 135 -0.58 -3.55 9.86
CA ILE A 135 -0.04 -4.93 9.84
C ILE A 135 -0.53 -5.76 11.03
N GLY A 136 -0.46 -5.17 12.23
CA GLY A 136 -0.80 -5.83 13.47
C GLY A 136 -2.11 -5.33 14.07
N PRO A 137 -2.54 -5.93 15.20
CA PRO A 137 -3.70 -5.46 15.93
C PRO A 137 -3.54 -4.00 16.40
N PRO A 138 -4.65 -3.30 16.71
CA PRO A 138 -4.60 -1.97 17.28
C PRO A 138 -3.70 -1.90 18.52
N THR A 139 -3.04 -0.76 18.75
CA THR A 139 -2.16 -0.51 19.91
C THR A 139 -0.92 -1.39 20.00
N THR A 140 -0.48 -1.96 18.87
CA THR A 140 0.78 -2.71 18.77
C THR A 140 1.80 -1.96 17.93
N ILE A 141 3.07 -2.31 18.12
CA ILE A 141 4.12 -2.11 17.11
C ILE A 141 4.32 -3.48 16.46
N ALA A 142 4.12 -3.57 15.14
CA ALA A 142 4.08 -4.84 14.44
C ALA A 142 5.24 -4.99 13.46
N LEU A 143 5.77 -6.20 13.35
CA LEU A 143 6.73 -6.61 12.33
C LEU A 143 5.99 -7.45 11.30
N GLY A 144 5.91 -6.95 10.07
CA GLY A 144 5.48 -7.72 8.90
C GLY A 144 6.65 -8.13 8.05
N VAL A 145 6.54 -9.29 7.38
CA VAL A 145 7.58 -9.76 6.46
C VAL A 145 6.93 -10.28 5.19
N THR A 146 7.39 -9.79 4.04
CA THR A 146 6.90 -10.23 2.73
C THR A 146 8.03 -10.38 1.71
N ASP A 147 7.87 -11.36 0.84
CA ASP A 147 8.66 -11.62 -0.36
C ASP A 147 7.77 -11.67 -1.62
N TYR A 148 6.54 -11.17 -1.53
CA TYR A 148 5.59 -11.02 -2.64
C TYR A 148 4.98 -9.61 -2.67
N LYS A 149 4.50 -9.20 -3.85
CA LYS A 149 3.88 -7.89 -4.04
C LYS A 149 2.52 -7.81 -3.35
N ILE A 150 2.21 -6.66 -2.80
CA ILE A 150 1.03 -6.36 -1.98
C ILE A 150 0.28 -5.15 -2.55
N THR A 151 -1.03 -5.07 -2.31
CA THR A 151 -1.83 -3.89 -2.69
C THR A 151 -1.97 -2.89 -1.54
N SER A 152 -1.91 -3.39 -0.31
CA SER A 152 -1.96 -2.64 0.94
C SER A 152 -0.96 -3.20 1.94
N LEU A 153 -0.51 -2.39 2.91
CA LEU A 153 0.29 -2.88 4.04
C LEU A 153 -0.45 -3.94 4.86
N SER A 154 -1.79 -3.91 4.88
CA SER A 154 -2.62 -4.90 5.56
C SER A 154 -2.60 -6.29 4.90
N ASP A 155 -2.06 -6.40 3.68
CA ASP A 155 -1.84 -7.70 3.02
C ASP A 155 -0.57 -8.39 3.53
N VAL A 156 0.26 -7.69 4.33
CA VAL A 156 1.53 -8.22 4.84
C VAL A 156 1.26 -9.13 6.03
N PRO A 157 1.75 -10.39 6.02
CA PRO A 157 1.63 -11.27 7.16
C PRO A 157 2.41 -10.72 8.35
N MET A 158 1.72 -10.59 9.49
CA MET A 158 2.37 -10.25 10.75
C MET A 158 3.27 -11.42 11.19
N TYR A 159 4.54 -11.11 11.42
CA TYR A 159 5.55 -12.03 11.92
C TYR A 159 5.67 -11.97 13.44
N ASP A 160 5.66 -10.76 14.01
CA ASP A 160 5.72 -10.53 15.47
C ASP A 160 5.08 -9.17 15.83
N ALA A 161 4.75 -8.95 17.10
CA ALA A 161 4.22 -7.67 17.57
C ALA A 161 4.46 -7.45 19.07
N VAL A 162 4.66 -6.18 19.45
CA VAL A 162 4.73 -5.74 20.84
C VAL A 162 3.48 -4.94 21.19
N PHE A 163 2.77 -5.35 22.24
CA PHE A 163 1.61 -4.63 22.74
C PHE A 163 2.02 -3.39 23.53
N VAL A 164 1.67 -2.21 23.01
CA VAL A 164 1.90 -0.92 23.67
C VAL A 164 0.74 -0.56 24.59
N GLY A 165 -0.49 -0.86 24.15
CA GLY A 165 -1.73 -0.63 24.89
C GLY A 165 -2.19 0.82 24.92
N ALA A 166 -1.72 1.65 23.99
CA ALA A 166 -2.30 2.96 23.73
C ALA A 166 -2.26 3.29 22.24
N ILE A 167 -3.13 4.23 21.84
CA ILE A 167 -3.25 4.74 20.47
C ILE A 167 -2.36 5.97 20.21
N SER A 168 -1.54 6.35 21.20
CA SER A 168 -0.56 7.41 21.09
C SER A 168 0.65 7.09 21.96
N PRO A 169 1.89 7.32 21.48
CA PRO A 169 3.09 7.21 22.30
C PRO A 169 3.15 8.25 23.45
N HIS A 170 2.30 9.29 23.42
CA HIS A 170 2.30 10.34 24.43
C HIS A 170 2.07 9.79 25.84
N GLY A 171 2.96 10.12 26.78
CA GLY A 171 2.91 9.64 28.17
C GLY A 171 3.39 8.20 28.39
N ILE A 172 3.72 7.46 27.33
CA ILE A 172 4.15 6.06 27.42
C ILE A 172 5.34 5.70 26.51
N ILE A 173 6.14 6.68 26.09
CA ILE A 173 7.27 6.52 25.16
C ILE A 173 8.16 5.33 25.51
N GLN A 174 8.40 5.10 26.81
CA GLN A 174 9.20 3.98 27.31
C GLN A 174 8.73 2.61 26.80
N ARG A 175 7.44 2.41 26.49
CA ARG A 175 6.92 1.17 25.92
C ARG A 175 7.12 1.05 24.41
N CYS A 176 7.43 2.16 23.74
CA CYS A 176 7.66 2.21 22.30
C CYS A 176 9.15 2.06 21.93
N VAL A 177 10.06 2.27 22.88
CA VAL A 177 11.51 2.31 22.64
C VAL A 177 12.34 1.34 23.50
N SER A 178 11.68 0.55 24.36
CA SER A 178 12.31 -0.42 25.27
C SER A 178 12.90 -1.62 24.55
#